data_AF-A0A7J7QU28-F1
#
_entry.id   AF-A0A7J7QU28-F1
#
_cell.length_a   1.000
_cell.length_b   1.000
_cell.length_c   1.000
_cell.angle_alpha   90.00
_cell.angle_beta   90.00
_cell.angle_gamma   90.00
#
_symmetry.space_group_name_H-M   'P 1'
#
loop_
_entity.id
_entity.type
_entity.pdbx_description
1 polymer ?
#
loop_
_entity_poly.entity_id
_entity_poly.type
_entity_poly.pdbx_seq_one_letter_code
_entity_poly.pdbx_strand_id
1 'polypeptide(L)'
;MVVLPEPADRLGLQLPVRLLSTFSCAPLAGVKGGMSQGSGAQPKPSVYHERQRLELCAIHALNNVLQQRLFSQEAADEICKRPLTQLALPHVLGLILNLPAPVSLGLLTLPLRRRHWVALRQVDGVYYNLDSKLRAPEALGDEDGLRSFLGAVLAPGLCQVLVVVTKEVEEKNSWLQLD
;
A
#
# COMPACT_ATOMS: atom_id res chain seq x y z
N MET A 1 -0.17 1.05 5.21
CA MET A 1 -1.57 0.70 4.97
C MET A 1 -2.10 1.60 3.87
N VAL A 2 -2.73 1.06 2.82
CA VAL A 2 -3.25 1.88 1.72
C VAL A 2 -4.70 2.23 2.05
N VAL A 3 -4.97 3.52 2.22
CA VAL A 3 -6.29 4.02 2.57
C VAL A 3 -6.93 4.56 1.30
N LEU A 4 -8.01 3.93 0.86
CA LEU A 4 -8.78 4.43 -0.27
C LEU A 4 -9.70 5.57 0.19
N PRO A 5 -9.85 6.65 -0.60
CA PRO A 5 -10.98 7.54 -0.43
C PRO A 5 -12.29 6.76 -0.64
N GLU A 6 -13.35 7.14 0.07
CA GLU A 6 -14.65 6.45 0.04
C GLU A 6 -15.15 6.15 -1.38
N PRO A 7 -15.94 5.05 -1.58
CA PRO A 7 -16.52 4.75 -2.87
C PRO A 7 -17.46 5.88 -3.31
N ALA A 8 -17.13 6.52 -4.43
CA ALA A 8 -17.98 7.48 -5.11
C ALA A 8 -19.16 6.77 -5.79
N ASP A 9 -20.06 6.17 -5.02
CA ASP A 9 -21.31 5.68 -5.56
C ASP A 9 -22.31 6.83 -5.62
N ARG A 10 -22.64 7.21 -6.86
CA ARG A 10 -23.63 8.21 -7.30
C ARG A 10 -23.12 9.65 -7.34
N LEU A 11 -22.50 10.01 -8.47
CA LEU A 11 -22.78 11.20 -9.30
C LEU A 11 -21.58 11.38 -10.24
N GLY A 12 -21.80 11.24 -11.54
CA GLY A 12 -20.75 11.39 -12.54
C GLY A 12 -20.17 12.79 -12.55
N LEU A 13 -19.10 13.05 -11.80
CA LEU A 13 -18.27 14.24 -11.89
C LEU A 13 -16.81 13.92 -11.50
N GLN A 14 -15.93 14.48 -12.33
CA GLN A 14 -14.47 14.45 -12.34
C GLN A 14 -13.79 14.22 -10.98
N LEU A 15 -12.82 13.29 -10.94
CA LEU A 15 -11.93 13.03 -9.82
C LEU A 15 -10.97 14.21 -9.58
N PRO A 16 -10.99 14.88 -8.41
CA PRO A 16 -9.79 15.45 -7.83
C PRO A 16 -9.33 14.51 -6.73
N VAL A 17 -8.26 13.75 -6.98
CA VAL A 17 -7.57 12.99 -5.93
C VAL A 17 -7.00 14.00 -4.94
N ARG A 18 -7.74 14.26 -3.84
CA ARG A 18 -7.24 14.98 -2.67
C ARG A 18 -7.24 14.02 -1.49
N LEU A 19 -6.07 13.47 -1.19
CA LEU A 19 -5.83 12.75 0.05
C LEU A 19 -5.59 13.81 1.15
N LEU A 20 -6.60 14.08 1.97
CA LEU A 20 -6.46 14.96 3.14
C LEU A 20 -5.85 14.15 4.29
N SER A 21 -4.54 14.27 4.48
CA SER A 21 -3.92 13.98 5.78
C SER A 21 -4.21 15.16 6.72
N THR A 22 -5.27 15.08 7.52
CA THR A 22 -5.46 15.99 8.64
C THR A 22 -4.61 15.50 9.82
N PHE A 23 -3.36 15.97 9.90
CA PHE A 23 -2.70 16.11 11.19
C PHE A 23 -2.86 17.56 11.62
N SER A 24 -3.71 17.77 12.63
CA SER A 24 -3.74 18.99 13.42
C SER A 24 -2.41 19.08 14.17
N CYS A 25 -1.60 20.10 13.88
CA CYS A 25 -0.55 20.54 14.80
C CYS A 25 -0.92 21.95 15.26
N ALA A 26 -1.08 22.09 16.58
CA ALA A 26 -1.47 23.32 17.26
C ALA A 26 -0.52 24.50 16.94
N PRO A 27 -0.98 25.75 17.03
CA PRO A 27 -0.15 26.91 16.75
C PRO A 27 0.84 27.14 17.92
N LEU A 28 2.15 27.09 17.62
CA LEU A 28 3.17 27.61 18.52
C LEU A 28 3.17 29.14 18.46
N ALA A 29 2.80 29.75 19.58
CA ALA A 29 2.89 31.19 19.79
C ALA A 29 4.36 31.64 19.94
N GLY A 30 4.72 32.67 19.18
CA GLY A 30 5.57 33.77 19.64
C GLY A 30 7.09 33.62 19.58
N VAL A 31 7.70 34.13 18.50
CA VAL A 31 8.98 34.88 18.59
C VAL A 31 8.89 36.08 17.65
N LYS A 32 9.01 37.30 18.21
CA LYS A 32 9.17 38.57 17.51
C LYS A 32 10.64 38.79 17.14
N GLY A 33 10.90 39.34 15.96
CA GLY A 33 12.03 40.26 15.76
C GLY A 33 12.74 40.19 14.42
N GLY A 34 12.77 41.34 13.71
CA GLY A 34 13.87 41.72 12.81
C GLY A 34 13.55 41.76 11.31
N MET A 35 13.16 42.94 10.81
CA MET A 35 13.22 43.25 9.38
C MET A 35 14.68 43.33 8.90
N SER A 36 15.00 42.65 7.80
CA SER A 36 16.00 43.10 6.84
C SER A 36 15.61 42.64 5.43
N GLN A 37 15.44 43.61 4.53
CA GLN A 37 15.11 43.39 3.13
C GLN A 37 16.33 42.82 2.40
N GLY A 38 16.13 41.76 1.60
CA GLY A 38 17.16 41.20 0.73
C GLY A 38 16.58 40.19 -0.26
N SER A 39 16.45 40.61 -1.52
CA SER A 39 16.40 39.82 -2.76
C SER A 39 15.41 38.65 -2.83
N GLY A 40 14.27 38.89 -3.51
CA GLY A 40 13.24 37.91 -3.78
C GLY A 40 13.67 36.79 -4.75
N ALA A 41 14.31 35.75 -4.21
CA ALA A 41 14.18 34.41 -4.75
C ALA A 41 12.95 33.77 -4.10
N GLN A 42 11.86 33.60 -4.86
CA GLN A 42 10.73 32.80 -4.42
C GLN A 42 11.28 31.41 -4.03
N PRO A 43 11.04 30.89 -2.81
CA PRO A 43 11.46 29.55 -2.46
C PRO A 43 10.76 28.58 -3.42
N LYS A 44 11.53 27.90 -4.27
CA LYS A 44 10.98 26.85 -5.12
C LYS A 44 10.26 25.86 -4.19
N PRO A 45 8.98 25.54 -4.44
CA PRO A 45 8.31 24.52 -3.65
C PRO A 45 9.14 23.24 -3.77
N SER A 46 9.62 22.73 -2.63
CA SER A 46 10.41 21.51 -2.60
C SER A 46 9.50 20.35 -2.95
N VAL A 47 9.57 19.88 -4.20
CA VAL A 47 8.84 18.70 -4.66
C VAL A 47 9.40 17.48 -3.94
N TYR A 48 8.54 16.75 -3.26
CA TYR A 48 8.92 15.51 -2.60
C TYR A 48 9.13 14.42 -3.65
N HIS A 49 10.27 13.74 -3.60
CA HIS A 49 10.60 12.67 -4.52
C HIS A 49 11.49 11.61 -3.86
N GLU A 50 10.96 10.40 -3.76
CA GLU A 50 11.71 9.17 -3.51
C GLU A 50 12.15 8.56 -4.82
N ARG A 51 13.47 8.42 -4.97
CA ARG A 51 14.04 7.64 -6.05
C ARG A 51 13.75 6.17 -5.79
N GLN A 52 13.22 5.48 -6.80
CA GLN A 52 13.02 4.04 -6.71
C GLN A 52 14.35 3.35 -6.38
N ARG A 53 14.33 2.55 -5.30
CA ARG A 53 15.39 1.63 -4.95
C ARG A 53 14.82 0.22 -4.88
N LEU A 54 15.59 -0.75 -5.37
CA LEU A 54 15.19 -2.16 -5.38
C LEU A 54 13.85 -2.36 -6.10
N GLU A 55 13.07 -3.34 -5.68
CA GLU A 55 11.81 -3.75 -6.32
C GLU A 55 10.58 -3.26 -5.55
N LEU A 56 10.72 -2.11 -4.89
CA LEU A 56 9.67 -1.45 -4.11
C LEU A 56 8.97 -0.35 -4.92
N CYS A 57 8.82 -0.53 -6.24
CA CYS A 57 8.29 0.51 -7.12
C CYS A 57 6.91 1.02 -6.69
N ALA A 58 6.01 0.14 -6.21
CA ALA A 58 4.68 0.54 -5.76
C ALA A 58 4.74 1.48 -4.54
N ILE A 59 5.55 1.15 -3.53
CA ILE A 59 5.74 1.99 -2.32
C ILE A 59 6.26 3.37 -2.72
N HIS A 60 7.33 3.43 -3.51
CA HIS A 60 7.91 4.70 -3.94
C HIS A 60 6.95 5.49 -4.83
N ALA A 61 6.21 4.83 -5.72
CA ALA A 61 5.21 5.47 -6.57
C ALA A 61 4.09 6.09 -5.73
N LEU A 62 3.60 5.37 -4.72
CA LEU A 62 2.59 5.87 -3.77
C LEU A 62 3.11 7.07 -2.99
N ASN A 63 4.29 6.98 -2.37
CA ASN A 63 4.88 8.11 -1.64
C ASN A 63 5.10 9.33 -2.54
N ASN A 64 5.58 9.12 -3.77
CA ASN A 64 5.79 10.17 -4.75
C ASN A 64 4.49 10.86 -5.15
N VAL A 65 3.45 10.10 -5.51
CA VAL A 65 2.13 10.67 -5.84
C VAL A 65 1.54 11.43 -4.66
N LEU A 66 1.71 10.92 -3.45
CA LEU A 66 1.18 11.53 -2.23
C LEU A 66 2.03 12.71 -1.74
N GLN A 67 3.23 12.92 -2.31
CA GLN A 67 4.19 13.95 -1.92
C GLN A 67 4.64 13.86 -0.45
N GLN A 68 4.69 12.65 0.12
CA GLN A 68 5.14 12.38 1.49
C GLN A 68 5.50 10.89 1.70
N ARG A 69 6.35 10.61 2.70
CA ARG A 69 6.77 9.23 3.06
C ARG A 69 5.75 8.57 3.97
N LEU A 70 4.68 8.02 3.39
CA LEU A 70 3.63 7.33 4.14
C LEU A 70 3.83 5.82 4.21
N PHE A 71 4.42 5.26 3.17
CA PHE A 71 4.67 3.83 3.04
C PHE A 71 6.16 3.56 3.24
N SER A 72 6.48 2.55 4.03
CA SER A 72 7.87 2.10 4.20
C SER A 72 7.94 0.60 4.02
N GLN A 73 9.12 0.12 3.62
CA GLN A 73 9.38 -1.30 3.53
C GLN A 73 9.18 -1.96 4.89
N GLU A 74 9.69 -1.34 5.95
CA GLU A 74 9.63 -1.86 7.30
C GLU A 74 8.18 -2.03 7.75
N ALA A 75 7.33 -1.04 7.49
CA ALA A 75 5.90 -1.11 7.80
C ALA A 75 5.19 -2.24 7.01
N ALA A 76 5.61 -2.51 5.78
CA ALA A 76 5.09 -3.63 4.98
C ALA A 76 5.62 -4.99 5.47
N ASP A 77 6.87 -5.05 5.92
CA ASP A 77 7.50 -6.25 6.47
C ASP A 77 6.92 -6.61 7.86
N GLU A 78 6.55 -5.62 8.68
CA GLU A 78 5.91 -5.83 9.98
C GLU A 78 4.57 -6.56 9.86
N ILE A 79 3.82 -6.32 8.78
CA ILE A 79 2.57 -7.05 8.52
C ILE A 79 2.85 -8.53 8.28
N CYS A 80 3.93 -8.85 7.56
CA CYS A 80 4.33 -10.24 7.29
C CYS A 80 4.78 -10.99 8.56
N LYS A 81 5.23 -10.27 9.59
CA LYS A 81 5.66 -10.88 10.87
C LYS A 81 4.50 -11.19 11.80
N ARG A 82 3.32 -10.62 11.56
CA ARG A 82 2.13 -10.87 12.38
C ARG A 82 1.49 -12.20 11.97
N PRO A 83 0.92 -12.96 12.92
CA PRO A 83 0.19 -14.16 12.58
C PRO A 83 -1.05 -13.78 11.75
N LEU A 84 -1.33 -14.55 10.69
CA LEU A 84 -2.48 -14.32 9.81
C LEU A 84 -3.83 -14.40 10.53
N THR A 85 -3.86 -15.00 11.71
CA THR A 85 -5.03 -15.04 12.60
C THR A 85 -5.41 -13.65 13.12
N GLN A 86 -4.44 -12.75 13.28
CA GLN A 86 -4.69 -11.38 13.74
C GLN A 86 -5.23 -10.45 12.64
N LEU A 87 -5.30 -10.91 11.39
CA LEU A 87 -5.83 -10.10 10.30
C LEU A 87 -7.35 -10.28 10.21
N ALA A 88 -8.10 -9.22 10.49
CA ALA A 88 -9.56 -9.20 10.34
C ALA A 88 -9.93 -9.06 8.85
N LEU A 89 -9.83 -10.16 8.11
CA LEU A 89 -10.11 -10.22 6.66
C LEU A 89 -11.43 -9.57 6.22
N PRO A 90 -12.55 -9.66 6.97
CA PRO A 90 -13.80 -8.98 6.61
C PRO A 90 -13.72 -7.45 6.56
N HIS A 91 -12.78 -6.85 7.30
CA HIS A 91 -12.57 -5.39 7.32
C HIS A 91 -11.51 -4.93 6.31
N VAL A 92 -10.88 -5.88 5.61
CA VAL A 92 -9.83 -5.61 4.63
C VAL A 92 -10.45 -5.56 3.23
N LEU A 93 -10.28 -4.43 2.55
CA LEU A 93 -10.73 -4.28 1.17
C LEU A 93 -9.92 -5.14 0.21
N GLY A 94 -8.65 -5.36 0.48
CA GLY A 94 -7.78 -6.17 -0.35
C GLY A 94 -6.34 -6.19 0.15
N LEU A 95 -5.53 -7.02 -0.48
CA LEU A 95 -4.11 -7.19 -0.15
C LEU A 95 -3.29 -6.94 -1.40
N ILE A 96 -2.15 -6.27 -1.25
CA ILE A 96 -1.16 -6.12 -2.32
C ILE A 96 0.14 -6.76 -1.83
N LEU A 97 0.56 -7.82 -2.52
CA LEU A 97 1.73 -8.63 -2.15
C LEU A 97 2.87 -8.39 -3.11
N ASN A 98 4.08 -8.29 -2.59
CA ASN A 98 5.29 -8.26 -3.39
C ASN A 98 5.92 -9.66 -3.43
N LEU A 99 5.57 -10.47 -4.43
CA LEU A 99 5.98 -11.86 -4.55
C LEU A 99 7.24 -12.01 -5.42
N PRO A 100 8.18 -12.90 -5.09
CA PRO A 100 9.29 -13.23 -5.98
C PRO A 100 8.78 -13.99 -7.21
N ALA A 101 9.01 -13.46 -8.41
CA ALA A 101 8.61 -14.07 -9.67
C ALA A 101 9.83 -14.47 -10.52
N PRO A 102 9.83 -15.67 -11.14
CA PRO A 102 10.86 -16.06 -12.09
C PRO A 102 10.89 -15.12 -13.30
N VAL A 103 12.09 -14.87 -13.84
CA VAL A 103 12.24 -14.18 -15.13
C VAL A 103 12.33 -15.21 -16.25
N SER A 104 11.36 -15.16 -17.16
CA SER A 104 11.35 -15.96 -18.37
C SER A 104 11.83 -15.13 -19.56
N LEU A 105 12.81 -15.62 -20.31
CA LEU A 105 13.22 -15.08 -21.61
C LEU A 105 12.96 -16.15 -22.67
N GLY A 106 11.75 -16.14 -23.25
CA GLY A 106 11.32 -17.15 -24.22
C GLY A 106 11.30 -18.55 -23.60
N LEU A 107 12.06 -19.49 -24.19
CA LEU A 107 12.18 -20.89 -23.72
C LEU A 107 13.15 -21.06 -22.53
N LEU A 108 13.84 -20.00 -22.11
CA LEU A 108 14.84 -20.05 -21.03
C LEU A 108 14.30 -19.36 -19.78
N THR A 109 14.30 -20.07 -18.65
CA THR A 109 14.08 -19.45 -17.33
C THR A 109 15.43 -19.00 -16.79
N LEU A 110 15.62 -17.70 -16.64
CA LEU A 110 16.86 -17.17 -16.11
C LEU A 110 16.95 -17.44 -14.61
N PRO A 111 18.15 -17.66 -14.04
CA PRO A 111 18.36 -17.78 -12.59
C PRO A 111 18.18 -16.43 -11.85
N LEU A 112 17.50 -15.46 -12.48
CA LEU A 112 17.17 -14.17 -11.92
C LEU A 112 15.69 -14.19 -11.50
N ARG A 113 15.42 -13.81 -10.25
CA ARG A 113 14.07 -13.58 -9.74
C ARG A 113 13.83 -12.07 -9.70
N ARG A 114 12.70 -11.63 -10.24
CA ARG A 114 12.21 -10.25 -10.09
C ARG A 114 10.99 -10.28 -9.19
N ARG A 115 10.85 -9.32 -8.30
CA ARG A 115 9.60 -9.19 -7.55
C ARG A 115 8.48 -8.64 -8.43
N HIS A 116 7.26 -9.04 -8.10
CA HIS A 116 6.03 -8.65 -8.78
C HIS A 116 4.94 -8.34 -7.77
N TRP A 117 4.21 -7.25 -7.99
CA TRP A 117 3.09 -6.87 -7.16
C TRP A 117 1.83 -7.58 -7.62
N VAL A 118 1.22 -8.34 -6.71
CA VAL A 118 0.00 -9.13 -6.92
C VAL A 118 -1.10 -8.60 -6.02
N ALA A 119 -2.30 -8.40 -6.57
CA ALA A 119 -3.46 -7.98 -5.79
C ALA A 119 -4.33 -9.20 -5.44
N LEU A 120 -4.78 -9.29 -4.19
CA LEU A 120 -5.83 -10.21 -3.76
C LEU A 120 -7.05 -9.40 -3.34
N ARG A 121 -8.23 -9.83 -3.79
CA ARG A 121 -9.49 -9.13 -3.54
C ARG A 121 -10.64 -10.10 -3.39
N GLN A 122 -11.54 -9.80 -2.45
CA GLN A 122 -12.84 -10.45 -2.37
C GLN A 122 -13.84 -9.79 -3.33
N VAL A 123 -14.52 -10.62 -4.12
CA VAL A 123 -15.62 -10.24 -5.00
C VAL A 123 -16.73 -11.27 -4.81
N ASP A 124 -17.94 -10.82 -4.49
CA ASP A 124 -19.12 -11.68 -4.27
C ASP A 124 -18.87 -12.86 -3.30
N GLY A 125 -18.13 -12.59 -2.21
CA GLY A 125 -17.83 -13.59 -1.17
C GLY A 125 -16.61 -14.47 -1.47
N VAL A 126 -16.08 -14.46 -2.69
CA VAL A 126 -14.93 -15.28 -3.12
C VAL A 126 -13.67 -14.42 -3.21
N TYR A 127 -12.57 -14.90 -2.64
CA TYR A 127 -11.26 -14.30 -2.78
C TYR A 127 -10.61 -14.72 -4.10
N TYR A 128 -10.01 -13.75 -4.79
CA TYR A 128 -9.31 -13.97 -6.05
C TYR A 128 -7.87 -13.49 -5.96
N ASN A 129 -6.99 -14.26 -6.59
CA ASN A 129 -5.68 -13.83 -7.01
C ASN A 129 -5.80 -13.11 -8.37
N LEU A 130 -5.51 -11.82 -8.35
CA LEU A 130 -5.57 -10.90 -9.49
C LEU A 130 -4.17 -10.60 -10.03
N ASP A 131 -3.24 -11.56 -9.96
CA ASP A 131 -1.94 -11.44 -10.60
C ASP A 131 -2.12 -11.17 -12.11
N SER A 132 -1.61 -10.01 -12.54
CA SER A 132 -1.66 -9.54 -13.94
C SER A 132 -0.95 -10.46 -14.94
N LYS A 133 -0.12 -11.40 -14.48
CA LYS A 133 0.53 -12.42 -15.31
C LYS A 133 -0.34 -13.63 -15.58
N LEU A 134 -1.41 -13.84 -14.82
CA LEU A 134 -2.37 -14.90 -15.07
C LEU A 134 -3.23 -14.55 -16.29
N ARG A 135 -3.67 -15.58 -17.02
CA ARG A 135 -4.60 -15.39 -18.15
C ARG A 135 -5.99 -14.96 -17.70
N ALA A 136 -6.35 -15.29 -16.47
CA ALA A 136 -7.61 -14.95 -15.82
C ALA A 136 -7.42 -14.94 -14.30
N PRO A 137 -8.31 -14.28 -13.54
CA PRO A 137 -8.34 -14.36 -12.08
C PRO A 137 -8.37 -15.80 -11.57
N GLU A 138 -7.52 -16.12 -10.61
CA GLU A 138 -7.52 -17.42 -9.94
C GLU A 138 -8.35 -17.34 -8.66
N ALA A 139 -9.34 -18.21 -8.51
CA ALA A 139 -10.17 -18.26 -7.31
C ALA A 139 -9.41 -18.95 -6.16
N LEU A 140 -9.25 -18.24 -5.05
CA LEU A 140 -8.67 -18.76 -3.81
C LEU A 140 -9.74 -19.36 -2.88
N GLY A 141 -11.01 -19.06 -3.11
CA GLY A 141 -12.13 -19.57 -2.31
C GLY A 141 -12.53 -18.61 -1.19
N ASP A 142 -12.69 -19.13 0.02
CA ASP A 142 -13.10 -18.38 1.21
C ASP A 142 -11.89 -17.85 2.01
N GLU A 143 -12.13 -17.41 3.24
CA GLU A 143 -11.07 -16.90 4.11
C GLU A 143 -10.00 -17.97 4.42
N ASP A 144 -10.37 -19.24 4.57
CA ASP A 144 -9.44 -20.32 4.88
C ASP A 144 -8.56 -20.65 3.68
N GLY A 145 -9.13 -20.62 2.48
CA GLY A 145 -8.39 -20.66 1.23
C GLY A 145 -7.38 -19.52 1.11
N LEU A 146 -7.80 -18.28 1.41
CA LEU A 146 -6.90 -17.12 1.44
C LEU A 146 -5.79 -17.27 2.49
N ARG A 147 -6.11 -17.70 3.72
CA ARG A 147 -5.11 -17.90 4.79
C ARG A 147 -4.09 -18.97 4.42
N SER A 148 -4.54 -20.04 3.78
CA SER A 148 -3.66 -21.11 3.29
C SER A 148 -2.70 -20.60 2.22
N PHE A 149 -3.21 -19.83 1.25
CA PHE A 149 -2.39 -19.19 0.23
C PHE A 149 -1.36 -18.23 0.84
N LEU A 150 -1.81 -17.33 1.73
CA LEU A 150 -0.94 -16.39 2.43
C LEU A 150 0.14 -17.12 3.24
N GLY A 151 -0.22 -18.18 3.97
CA GLY A 151 0.73 -19.00 4.72
C GLY A 151 1.83 -19.59 3.82
N ALA A 152 1.44 -20.12 2.66
CA ALA A 152 2.39 -20.70 1.70
C ALA A 152 3.34 -19.64 1.11
N VAL A 153 2.82 -18.46 0.73
CA VAL A 153 3.65 -17.41 0.11
C VAL A 153 4.48 -16.62 1.11
N LEU A 154 4.06 -16.53 2.38
CA LEU A 154 4.79 -15.81 3.43
C LEU A 154 5.85 -16.68 4.13
N ALA A 155 5.68 -18.01 4.16
CA ALA A 155 6.63 -18.93 4.81
C ALA A 155 8.11 -18.75 4.41
N PRO A 156 8.46 -18.45 3.13
CA PRO A 156 9.85 -18.19 2.75
C PRO A 156 10.45 -16.89 3.31
N GLY A 157 9.64 -15.98 3.87
CA GLY A 157 10.09 -14.71 4.45
C GLY A 157 10.56 -13.68 3.42
N LEU A 158 10.29 -13.90 2.14
CA LEU A 158 10.75 -13.03 1.05
C LEU A 158 9.65 -12.09 0.53
N CYS A 159 8.49 -12.05 1.17
CA CYS A 159 7.31 -11.33 0.68
C CYS A 159 7.03 -10.08 1.52
N GLN A 160 6.48 -9.05 0.88
CA GLN A 160 5.93 -7.86 1.54
C GLN A 160 4.44 -7.82 1.33
N VAL A 161 3.69 -7.35 2.33
CA VAL A 161 2.24 -7.23 2.24
C VAL A 161 1.82 -5.80 2.58
N LEU A 162 1.00 -5.22 1.72
CA LEU A 162 0.26 -4.01 1.99
C LEU A 162 -1.21 -4.39 2.18
N VAL A 163 -1.77 -4.02 3.33
CA VAL A 163 -3.21 -4.14 3.59
C VAL A 163 -3.89 -2.88 3.07
N VAL A 164 -4.96 -3.07 2.30
CA VAL A 164 -5.81 -2.00 1.77
C VAL A 164 -7.10 -1.98 2.59
N VAL A 165 -7.40 -0.85 3.22
CA VAL A 165 -8.59 -0.65 4.07
C VAL A 165 -9.24 0.69 3.78
N THR A 166 -10.46 0.90 4.27
CA THR A 166 -11.05 2.24 4.30
C THR A 166 -10.43 3.08 5.41
N LYS A 167 -10.63 4.40 5.35
CA LYS A 167 -10.13 5.33 6.36
C LYS A 167 -10.71 5.03 7.75
N GLU A 168 -11.99 4.67 7.80
CA GLU A 168 -12.72 4.41 9.04
C GLU A 168 -12.17 3.16 9.74
N VAL A 169 -11.79 2.14 8.95
CA VAL A 169 -11.17 0.90 9.46
C VAL A 169 -9.76 1.19 9.98
N GLU A 170 -8.99 2.04 9.29
CA GLU A 170 -7.68 2.50 9.75
C GLU A 170 -7.79 3.22 11.10
N GLU A 171 -8.66 4.23 11.20
CA GLU A 171 -8.83 5.06 12.41
C GLU A 171 -9.25 4.20 13.61
N LYS A 172 -10.08 3.20 13.38
CA LYS A 172 -10.55 2.27 14.42
C LYS A 172 -9.57 1.13 14.72
N ASN A 173 -8.51 0.97 13.94
CA ASN A 173 -7.61 -0.19 13.96
C ASN A 173 -8.34 -1.55 13.88
N SER A 174 -9.55 -1.58 13.31
CA SER A 174 -10.39 -2.78 13.30
C SER A 174 -9.95 -3.83 12.27
N TRP A 175 -8.95 -3.52 11.45
CA TRP A 175 -8.27 -4.46 10.56
C TRP A 175 -7.36 -5.45 11.30
N LEU A 176 -7.06 -5.17 12.57
CA LEU A 176 -6.29 -6.02 13.44
C LEU A 176 -7.18 -6.61 14.55
N GLN A 177 -7.16 -7.92 14.71
CA GLN A 177 -7.68 -8.59 15.90
C GLN A 177 -6.59 -8.54 16.98
N LEU A 178 -6.91 -7.93 18.11
CA LEU A 178 -6.10 -8.01 19.33
C LEU A 178 -6.55 -9.28 20.06
N ASP A 179 -5.64 -10.23 20.23
CA ASP A 179 -5.85 -11.38 21.11
C ASP A 179 -6.01 -10.93 22.58
#